data_AF-A0A537HLQ0-F1
#
_entry.id   AF-A0A537HLQ0-F1
#
_cell.length_a   1.000
_cell.length_b   1.000
_cell.length_c   1.000
_cell.angle_alpha   90.00
_cell.angle_beta   90.00
_cell.angle_gamma   90.00
#
_symmetry.space_group_name_H-M   'P 1'
#
loop_
_entity.id
_entity.type
_entity.pdbx_description
1 polymer ?
#
loop_
_entity_poly.entity_id
_entity_poly.type
_entity_poly.pdbx_seq_one_letter_code
_entity_poly.pdbx_strand_id
1 'polypeptide(L)'
;METRSIIEPLQPKTWQLDQDQSSAQGFLYSCNLCDETLVLSKLFINPRKVQLAFSNICPGCGFELDKTLKVQASTLPLGRRFLTNPVCKAPEQLIEPSESFEARLSRGSTLLRDVRSDLPSGIELLDQILVLRFGQLVTLHGEASNGLSHLLCIRAVYPLPPGLDSDVVFVDGGNVFDVYTVSRHAFSLGLDQEKTKLRIHLSRAFTHHQLSGFITERLAGAIDECAARLAIVSDITALYCDPDVKEKREAFDLFSKNIRSLATLAEQRNMIIVVTNLQSRRQAMDDVLARTAHVSAILQDNGTHTQLTVTRHPFIPTGKTEIATLDNQTLTRYL
;
A
#
# COMPACT_ATOMS: atom_id res chain seq x y z
N MET A 1 30.25 46.12 -5.51
CA MET A 1 30.75 45.17 -4.49
C MET A 1 29.68 44.13 -4.30
N GLU A 2 29.82 43.02 -5.01
CA GLU A 2 28.88 41.90 -5.04
C GLU A 2 28.86 41.20 -3.68
N THR A 3 27.71 41.22 -3.01
CA THR A 3 27.40 40.33 -1.89
C THR A 3 27.22 38.91 -2.41
N ARG A 4 28.28 38.11 -2.34
CA ARG A 4 28.24 36.65 -2.52
C ARG A 4 27.23 36.04 -1.55
N SER A 5 26.10 35.56 -2.05
CA SER A 5 25.19 34.68 -1.31
C SER A 5 25.87 33.32 -1.14
N ILE A 6 26.45 33.09 0.04
CA ILE A 6 26.99 31.78 0.41
C ILE A 6 25.81 30.93 0.89
N ILE A 7 25.03 30.38 -0.05
CA ILE A 7 24.14 29.25 0.22
C ILE A 7 25.01 28.01 0.09
N GLU A 8 25.65 27.61 1.19
CA GLU A 8 26.38 26.36 1.23
C GLU A 8 25.42 25.17 1.42
N PRO A 9 25.56 24.11 0.61
CA PRO A 9 24.68 22.96 0.61
C PRO A 9 24.79 22.17 1.91
N LEU A 10 23.65 21.73 2.44
CA LEU A 10 23.59 20.75 3.52
C LEU A 10 24.17 19.42 3.03
N GLN A 11 25.03 18.81 3.85
CA GLN A 11 25.56 17.48 3.53
C GLN A 11 24.41 16.47 3.52
N PRO A 12 24.38 15.56 2.52
CA PRO A 12 23.20 14.74 2.25
C PRO A 12 22.90 13.74 3.37
N LYS A 13 23.90 13.27 4.13
CA LYS A 13 23.71 12.21 5.13
C LYS A 13 24.05 12.61 6.56
N THR A 14 23.23 12.18 7.51
CA THR A 14 23.32 12.53 8.94
C THR A 14 24.66 12.19 9.61
N TRP A 15 25.31 11.09 9.21
CA TRP A 15 26.60 10.65 9.78
C TRP A 15 27.79 11.52 9.40
N GLN A 16 27.62 12.47 8.47
CA GLN A 16 28.68 13.40 8.04
C GLN A 16 28.73 14.69 8.87
N LEU A 17 27.85 14.83 9.88
CA LEU A 17 27.68 16.06 10.66
C LEU A 17 28.43 16.08 12.00
N ASP A 18 29.08 14.99 12.40
CA ASP A 18 29.70 14.86 13.74
C ASP A 18 31.22 15.08 13.72
N GLN A 19 31.67 16.33 13.54
CA GLN A 19 32.98 16.79 13.97
C GLN A 19 32.91 18.28 14.34
N ASP A 20 32.40 18.63 15.53
CA ASP A 20 32.89 19.80 16.29
C ASP A 20 32.19 19.93 17.66
N GLN A 21 32.98 19.91 18.73
CA GLN A 21 32.56 19.98 20.14
C GLN A 21 32.23 21.40 20.63
N SER A 22 32.05 22.36 19.73
CA SER A 22 31.84 23.78 20.05
C SER A 22 30.52 24.31 19.48
N SER A 23 29.41 23.63 19.73
CA SER A 23 28.17 23.81 18.97
C SER A 23 26.97 24.21 19.85
N ALA A 24 26.10 25.06 19.30
CA ALA A 24 24.82 25.40 19.91
C ALA A 24 23.80 24.28 19.65
N GLN A 25 22.94 23.99 20.64
CA GLN A 25 21.84 23.02 20.48
C GLN A 25 20.84 23.51 19.41
N GLY A 26 20.55 22.65 18.43
CA GLY A 26 19.55 22.86 17.38
C GLY A 26 18.77 21.57 17.05
N PHE A 27 17.96 21.63 15.99
CA PHE A 27 17.08 20.57 15.53
C PHE A 27 17.41 20.15 14.10
N LEU A 28 17.66 18.86 13.90
CA LEU A 28 17.92 18.21 12.63
C LEU A 28 16.67 17.45 12.17
N TYR A 29 16.21 17.78 10.97
CA TYR A 29 15.11 17.14 10.26
C TYR A 29 15.72 16.26 9.18
N SER A 30 15.53 14.96 9.28
CA SER A 30 16.07 13.99 8.34
C SER A 30 15.06 12.89 8.02
N CYS A 31 15.31 12.15 6.95
CA CYS A 31 14.55 10.95 6.64
C CYS A 31 15.06 9.77 7.48
N ASN A 32 14.19 9.11 8.23
CA ASN A 32 14.54 7.91 9.02
C ASN A 32 14.84 6.67 8.16
N LEU A 33 14.46 6.66 6.87
CA LEU A 33 14.66 5.52 5.98
C LEU A 33 16.01 5.56 5.27
N CYS A 34 16.49 6.74 4.87
CA CYS A 34 17.69 6.89 4.06
C CYS A 34 18.71 7.87 4.64
N ASP A 35 18.46 8.38 5.85
CA ASP A 35 19.30 9.35 6.56
C ASP A 35 19.54 10.65 5.79
N GLU A 36 18.67 10.96 4.81
CA GLU A 36 18.77 12.18 4.02
C GLU A 36 18.47 13.40 4.90
N THR A 37 19.37 14.38 4.91
CA THR A 37 19.19 15.60 5.70
C THR A 37 18.34 16.61 4.93
N LEU A 38 17.26 17.07 5.56
CA LEU A 38 16.29 17.98 4.96
C LEU A 38 16.52 19.41 5.46
N VAL A 39 16.55 19.59 6.79
CA VAL A 39 16.67 20.91 7.43
C VAL A 39 17.50 20.77 8.70
N LEU A 40 18.40 21.72 8.96
CA LEU A 40 19.09 21.88 10.24
C LEU A 40 18.89 23.31 10.72
N SER A 41 18.21 23.48 11.85
CA SER A 41 17.77 24.79 12.36
C SER A 41 18.08 24.96 13.83
N LYS A 42 18.43 26.18 14.25
CA LYS A 42 18.56 26.50 15.67
C LYS A 42 17.20 26.57 16.38
N LEU A 43 16.15 26.99 15.65
CA LEU A 43 14.79 27.10 16.16
C LEU A 43 13.98 25.85 15.78
N PHE A 44 13.07 25.43 16.66
CA PHE A 44 12.15 24.35 16.35
C PHE A 44 11.16 24.79 15.27
N ILE A 45 11.09 24.02 14.19
CA ILE A 45 10.18 24.20 13.07
C ILE A 45 9.12 23.09 13.11
N ASN A 46 7.86 23.43 12.87
CA ASN A 46 6.81 22.41 12.82
C ASN A 46 7.10 21.40 11.68
N PRO A 47 7.14 20.08 11.95
CA PRO A 47 7.42 19.04 10.94
C PRO A 47 6.51 19.12 9.69
N ARG A 48 5.25 19.57 9.84
CA ARG A 48 4.34 19.76 8.70
C ARG A 48 4.79 20.84 7.73
N LYS A 49 5.41 21.92 8.24
CA LYS A 49 5.97 22.96 7.38
C LYS A 49 7.14 22.41 6.55
N VAL A 50 7.97 21.58 7.17
CA VAL A 50 9.08 20.89 6.48
C VAL A 50 8.52 19.94 5.41
N GLN A 51 7.51 19.13 5.73
CA GLN A 51 6.83 18.28 4.74
C GLN A 51 6.35 19.07 3.53
N LEU A 52 5.61 20.17 3.73
CA LEU A 52 5.09 21.01 2.65
C LEU A 52 6.21 21.61 1.79
N ALA A 53 7.30 22.07 2.41
CA ALA A 53 8.45 22.65 1.71
C ALA A 53 9.14 21.65 0.74
N PHE A 54 9.05 20.35 1.05
CA PHE A 54 9.55 19.25 0.23
C PHE A 54 8.43 18.53 -0.55
N SER A 55 7.24 19.14 -0.68
CA SER A 55 6.08 18.53 -1.38
C SER A 55 5.70 17.14 -0.83
N ASN A 56 5.88 16.96 0.47
CA ASN A 56 5.73 15.72 1.24
C ASN A 56 6.61 14.56 0.76
N ILE A 57 7.68 14.78 -0.02
CA ILE A 57 8.51 13.71 -0.58
C ILE A 57 9.97 13.92 -0.17
N CYS A 58 10.62 12.86 0.31
CA CYS A 58 12.04 12.88 0.60
C CYS A 58 12.86 12.96 -0.70
N PRO A 59 13.78 13.93 -0.84
CA PRO A 59 14.60 14.06 -2.04
C PRO A 59 15.62 12.91 -2.21
N GLY A 60 16.01 12.24 -1.12
CA GLY A 60 16.97 11.14 -1.16
C GLY A 60 16.35 9.80 -1.57
N CYS A 61 15.20 9.44 -0.99
CA CYS A 61 14.57 8.13 -1.21
C CYS A 61 13.18 8.16 -1.87
N GLY A 62 12.59 9.34 -2.07
CA GLY A 62 11.30 9.49 -2.72
C GLY A 62 10.08 9.08 -1.88
N PHE A 63 10.26 8.75 -0.59
CA PHE A 63 9.17 8.38 0.32
C PHE A 63 8.47 9.58 0.92
N GLU A 64 7.22 9.37 1.36
CA GLU A 64 6.44 10.42 2.00
C GLU A 64 7.05 10.84 3.34
N LEU A 65 7.22 12.14 3.54
CA LEU A 65 7.78 12.71 4.77
C LEU A 65 6.77 12.69 5.94
N ASP A 66 5.51 12.36 5.70
CA ASP A 66 4.48 12.17 6.72
C ASP A 66 4.85 11.08 7.75
N LYS A 67 5.49 10.01 7.27
CA LYS A 67 5.86 8.80 8.03
C LYS A 67 7.36 8.66 8.24
N THR A 68 8.16 9.36 7.44
CA THR A 68 9.61 9.17 7.39
C THR A 68 10.40 10.35 7.97
N LEU A 69 9.76 11.51 8.18
CA LEU A 69 10.41 12.66 8.78
C LEU A 69 10.72 12.40 10.26
N LYS A 70 12.00 12.41 10.59
CA LYS A 70 12.53 12.34 11.96
C LYS A 70 13.08 13.70 12.36
N VAL A 71 12.82 14.08 13.61
CA VAL A 71 13.42 15.26 14.24
C VAL A 71 14.29 14.81 15.40
N GLN A 72 15.55 15.27 15.43
CA GLN A 72 16.48 14.97 16.52
C GLN A 72 17.27 16.22 16.92
N ALA A 73 17.68 16.30 18.19
CA ALA A 73 18.58 17.35 18.64
C ALA A 73 19.95 17.14 17.98
N SER A 74 20.55 18.21 17.48
CA SER A 74 21.84 18.15 16.77
C SER A 74 22.64 19.43 16.98
N THR A 75 23.94 19.33 16.77
CA THR A 75 24.94 20.37 16.94
C THR A 75 25.02 21.22 15.68
N LEU A 76 24.74 22.52 15.80
CA LEU A 76 24.76 23.42 14.65
C LEU A 76 26.10 24.17 14.59
N PRO A 77 26.76 24.25 13.41
CA PRO A 77 28.03 24.96 13.26
C PRO A 77 27.94 26.43 13.69
N LEU A 78 28.96 26.93 14.38
CA LEU A 78 29.01 28.30 14.89
C LEU A 78 28.75 29.34 13.78
N GLY A 79 27.88 30.31 14.06
CA GLY A 79 27.53 31.40 13.15
C GLY A 79 26.38 31.11 12.19
N ARG A 80 25.92 29.85 12.06
CA ARG A 80 24.75 29.51 11.24
C ARG A 80 23.48 29.46 12.07
N ARG A 81 22.33 29.79 11.46
CA ARG A 81 21.01 29.76 12.11
C ARG A 81 20.07 28.74 11.48
N PHE A 82 20.25 28.47 10.19
CA PHE A 82 19.36 27.64 9.39
C PHE A 82 20.12 27.12 8.17
N LEU A 83 19.95 25.84 7.86
CA LEU A 83 20.42 25.19 6.64
C LEU A 83 19.28 24.32 6.09
N THR A 84 19.13 24.28 4.77
CA THR A 84 18.16 23.40 4.10
C THR A 84 18.79 22.64 2.93
N ASN A 85 18.23 21.49 2.60
CA ASN A 85 18.50 20.77 1.37
C ASN A 85 18.12 21.65 0.15
N PRO A 86 18.95 21.69 -0.92
CA PRO A 86 18.77 22.59 -2.06
C PRO A 86 17.47 22.37 -2.85
N VAL A 87 16.80 21.22 -2.68
CA VAL A 87 15.52 20.89 -3.33
C VAL A 87 14.33 21.61 -2.65
N CYS A 88 14.54 22.26 -1.51
CA CYS A 88 13.50 22.99 -0.78
C CYS A 88 12.93 24.17 -1.59
N LYS A 89 11.62 24.15 -1.87
CA LYS A 89 10.96 25.13 -2.74
C LYS A 89 10.79 26.53 -2.12
N ALA A 90 10.77 26.64 -0.78
CA ALA A 90 10.54 27.92 -0.08
C ALA A 90 11.18 27.94 1.34
N PRO A 91 12.50 28.19 1.46
CA PRO A 91 13.19 28.17 2.76
C PRO A 91 12.76 29.29 3.71
N GLU A 92 12.32 30.43 3.19
CA GLU A 92 11.96 31.63 3.97
C GLU A 92 10.70 31.40 4.83
N GLN A 93 9.73 30.63 4.32
CA GLN A 93 8.46 30.31 4.98
C GLN A 93 8.61 29.35 6.18
N LEU A 94 9.75 28.65 6.28
CA LEU A 94 10.07 27.77 7.39
C LEU A 94 10.47 28.54 8.66
N ILE A 95 10.94 29.78 8.50
CA ILE A 95 11.48 30.62 9.58
C ILE A 95 10.41 31.54 10.19
N GLU A 96 9.36 31.87 9.43
CA GLU A 96 8.28 32.72 9.92
C GLU A 96 7.52 32.06 11.09
N PRO A 97 7.38 32.75 12.24
CA PRO A 97 6.58 32.27 13.36
C PRO A 97 5.11 32.30 12.97
N SER A 98 4.54 31.16 12.60
CA SER A 98 3.09 31.04 12.39
C SER A 98 2.43 30.76 13.72
N GLU A 99 1.53 31.65 14.11
CA GLU A 99 0.64 31.51 15.26
C GLU A 99 -0.01 30.12 15.27
N SER A 100 0.18 29.41 16.39
CA SER A 100 -0.63 28.31 16.92
C SER A 100 -1.39 27.46 15.88
N PHE A 101 -0.66 26.58 15.19
CA PHE A 101 -1.28 25.44 14.50
C PHE A 101 -1.41 24.28 15.50
N GLU A 102 -2.52 24.23 16.24
CA GLU A 102 -2.90 23.02 16.99
C GLU A 102 -3.28 21.92 15.99
N ALA A 103 -2.29 21.11 15.60
CA ALA A 103 -2.56 19.86 14.93
C ALA A 103 -3.28 18.92 15.90
N ARG A 104 -4.59 18.74 15.72
CA ARG A 104 -5.33 17.62 16.31
C ARG A 104 -4.61 16.33 15.95
N LEU A 105 -4.01 15.71 16.97
CA LEU A 105 -3.65 14.31 16.98
C LEU A 105 -4.94 13.48 16.99
N SER A 106 -5.21 12.78 15.89
CA SER A 106 -6.09 11.61 15.87
C SER A 106 -5.21 10.43 15.48
N ARG A 107 -4.48 9.86 16.45
CA ARG A 107 -4.88 8.79 17.39
C ARG A 107 -4.75 7.42 16.74
N GLY A 108 -3.85 6.61 17.30
CA GLY A 108 -3.92 5.15 17.20
C GLY A 108 -5.35 4.71 17.51
N SER A 109 -5.88 3.85 16.66
CA SER A 109 -7.29 3.49 16.75
C SER A 109 -7.46 2.43 17.83
N THR A 110 -7.94 2.83 19.00
CA THR A 110 -8.90 2.04 19.79
C THR A 110 -10.27 2.17 19.11
N LEU A 111 -10.40 1.67 17.87
CA LEU A 111 -11.70 1.50 17.23
C LEU A 111 -12.26 0.15 17.68
N LEU A 112 -13.52 0.16 18.14
CA LEU A 112 -14.27 -1.04 18.49
C LEU A 112 -14.37 -1.93 17.24
N ARG A 113 -14.17 -3.25 17.42
CA ARG A 113 -14.30 -4.28 16.37
C ARG A 113 -15.73 -4.45 15.83
N ASP A 114 -16.69 -3.61 16.23
CA ASP A 114 -18.09 -3.66 15.79
C ASP A 114 -18.30 -3.13 14.36
N VAL A 115 -17.23 -2.87 13.61
CA VAL A 115 -17.27 -2.37 12.24
C VAL A 115 -17.44 -3.53 11.25
N ARG A 116 -18.60 -3.59 10.58
CA ARG A 116 -18.88 -4.61 9.55
C ARG A 116 -17.98 -4.42 8.31
N SER A 117 -17.57 -5.54 7.72
CA SER A 117 -16.88 -5.57 6.42
C SER A 117 -17.78 -4.98 5.33
N ASP A 118 -17.24 -4.12 4.47
CA ASP A 118 -17.95 -3.60 3.29
C ASP A 118 -18.16 -4.72 2.25
N LEU A 119 -17.23 -5.69 2.17
CA LEU A 119 -17.34 -6.89 1.35
C LEU A 119 -17.12 -8.13 2.22
N PRO A 120 -18.18 -8.80 2.69
CA PRO A 120 -18.04 -10.04 3.43
C PRO A 120 -17.74 -11.21 2.48
N SER A 121 -16.76 -12.03 2.85
CA SER A 121 -16.51 -13.36 2.29
C SER A 121 -17.66 -14.34 2.60
N GLY A 122 -18.44 -14.05 3.65
CA GLY A 122 -19.48 -14.92 4.20
C GLY A 122 -18.94 -16.14 4.94
N ILE A 123 -17.64 -16.11 5.26
CA ILE A 123 -17.02 -16.94 6.29
C ILE A 123 -16.80 -16.01 7.48
N GLU A 124 -17.57 -16.21 8.56
CA GLU A 124 -17.61 -15.28 9.69
C GLU A 124 -16.22 -14.98 10.28
N LEU A 125 -15.38 -16.02 10.42
CA LEU A 125 -14.03 -15.87 10.94
C LEU A 125 -13.14 -14.99 10.04
N LEU A 126 -13.26 -15.13 8.71
CA LEU A 126 -12.53 -14.27 7.77
C LEU A 126 -13.04 -12.84 7.83
N ASP A 127 -14.36 -12.66 7.90
CA ASP A 127 -14.98 -11.34 7.90
C ASP A 127 -14.62 -10.54 9.16
N GLN A 128 -14.45 -11.21 10.30
CA GLN A 128 -14.01 -10.61 11.55
C GLN A 128 -12.53 -10.19 11.56
N ILE A 129 -11.67 -10.90 10.81
CA ILE A 129 -10.21 -10.71 10.87
C ILE A 129 -9.69 -9.85 9.71
N LEU A 130 -10.21 -10.05 8.49
CA LEU A 130 -9.81 -9.28 7.31
C LEU A 130 -10.46 -7.90 7.24
N VAL A 131 -11.70 -7.77 7.73
CA VAL A 131 -12.51 -6.53 7.76
C VAL A 131 -12.27 -5.65 6.52
N LEU A 132 -12.68 -6.14 5.34
CA LEU A 132 -12.42 -5.46 4.08
C LEU A 132 -13.25 -4.18 3.98
N ARG A 133 -12.61 -3.05 3.67
CA ARG A 133 -13.25 -1.74 3.55
C ARG A 133 -12.93 -1.08 2.22
N PHE A 134 -13.84 -0.23 1.76
CA PHE A 134 -13.57 0.65 0.63
C PHE A 134 -12.37 1.56 0.89
N GLY A 135 -11.64 1.89 -0.19
CA GLY A 135 -10.40 2.65 -0.12
C GLY A 135 -9.17 1.78 0.15
N GLN A 136 -9.31 0.45 0.26
CA GLN A 136 -8.20 -0.42 0.64
C GLN A 136 -7.59 -1.18 -0.54
N LEU A 137 -6.26 -1.19 -0.52
CA LEU A 137 -5.44 -2.20 -1.20
C LEU A 137 -5.21 -3.38 -0.24
N VAL A 138 -5.66 -4.55 -0.64
CA VAL A 138 -5.59 -5.80 0.12
C VAL A 138 -4.62 -6.74 -0.57
N THR A 139 -3.64 -7.28 0.15
CA THR A 139 -2.70 -8.28 -0.38
C THR A 139 -2.94 -9.63 0.28
N LEU A 140 -3.13 -10.65 -0.54
CA LEU A 140 -3.33 -12.03 -0.10
C LEU A 140 -2.20 -12.89 -0.62
N HIS A 141 -1.47 -13.55 0.27
CA HIS A 141 -0.33 -14.38 -0.07
C HIS A 141 -0.66 -15.87 0.07
N GLY A 142 0.00 -16.71 -0.72
CA GLY A 142 -0.12 -18.17 -0.68
C GLY A 142 -1.16 -18.71 -1.67
N GLU A 143 -1.06 -19.99 -1.99
CA GLU A 143 -1.85 -20.61 -3.07
C GLU A 143 -3.37 -20.51 -2.83
N ALA A 144 -3.82 -20.70 -1.59
CA ALA A 144 -5.22 -20.58 -1.20
C ALA A 144 -5.81 -19.17 -1.38
N SER A 145 -4.97 -18.14 -1.55
CA SER A 145 -5.44 -16.77 -1.88
C SER A 145 -6.20 -16.71 -3.20
N ASN A 146 -5.90 -17.61 -4.14
CA ASN A 146 -6.57 -17.66 -5.43
C ASN A 146 -8.06 -18.00 -5.26
N GLY A 147 -8.36 -19.08 -4.53
CA GLY A 147 -9.75 -19.46 -4.21
C GLY A 147 -10.49 -18.32 -3.50
N LEU A 148 -9.86 -17.70 -2.50
CA LEU A 148 -10.48 -16.58 -1.78
C LEU A 148 -10.77 -15.39 -2.71
N SER A 149 -9.88 -15.08 -3.66
CA SER A 149 -10.13 -14.02 -4.63
C SER A 149 -11.33 -14.32 -5.54
N HIS A 150 -11.51 -15.57 -5.98
CA HIS A 150 -12.69 -15.98 -6.75
C HIS A 150 -13.98 -15.91 -5.93
N LEU A 151 -13.94 -16.32 -4.65
CA LEU A 151 -15.07 -16.15 -3.75
C LEU A 151 -15.45 -14.68 -3.61
N LEU A 152 -14.47 -13.78 -3.44
CA LEU A 152 -14.71 -12.33 -3.35
C LEU A 152 -15.32 -11.76 -4.63
N CYS A 153 -14.96 -12.27 -5.83
CA CYS A 153 -15.66 -11.89 -7.07
C CYS A 153 -17.16 -12.13 -6.96
N ILE A 154 -17.55 -13.34 -6.53
CA ILE A 154 -18.97 -13.70 -6.45
C ILE A 154 -19.67 -12.91 -5.34
N ARG A 155 -19.00 -12.65 -4.22
CA ARG A 155 -19.55 -11.84 -3.14
C ARG A 155 -19.78 -10.39 -3.56
N ALA A 156 -18.94 -9.83 -4.43
CA ALA A 156 -19.17 -8.50 -4.99
C ALA A 156 -20.40 -8.49 -5.93
N VAL A 157 -20.56 -9.51 -6.78
CA VAL A 157 -21.72 -9.63 -7.66
C VAL A 157 -23.03 -9.93 -6.90
N TYR A 158 -22.94 -10.57 -5.74
CA TYR A 158 -24.10 -10.97 -4.93
C TYR A 158 -24.98 -9.75 -4.54
N PRO A 159 -26.32 -9.87 -4.55
CA PRO A 159 -27.20 -8.76 -4.19
C PRO A 159 -26.99 -8.22 -2.77
N LEU A 160 -27.28 -6.92 -2.61
CA LEU A 160 -27.33 -6.25 -1.31
C LEU A 160 -28.58 -6.66 -0.50
N PRO A 161 -28.48 -6.85 0.83
CA PRO A 161 -27.34 -7.32 1.61
C PRO A 161 -27.23 -8.87 1.61
N PRO A 162 -26.03 -9.47 1.83
CA PRO A 162 -24.77 -8.85 2.27
C PRO A 162 -23.73 -8.62 1.16
N GLY A 163 -24.06 -8.81 -0.13
CA GLY A 163 -23.11 -8.58 -1.23
C GLY A 163 -22.98 -7.10 -1.62
N LEU A 164 -22.38 -6.80 -2.78
CA LEU A 164 -22.21 -5.42 -3.26
C LEU A 164 -23.12 -5.04 -4.45
N ASP A 165 -23.79 -6.02 -5.04
CA ASP A 165 -24.49 -5.90 -6.33
C ASP A 165 -23.66 -5.14 -7.38
N SER A 166 -22.36 -5.43 -7.46
CA SER A 166 -21.41 -4.68 -8.27
C SER A 166 -20.62 -5.60 -9.20
N ASP A 167 -20.30 -5.07 -10.38
CA ASP A 167 -19.41 -5.72 -11.33
C ASP A 167 -17.97 -5.76 -10.80
N VAL A 168 -17.19 -6.69 -11.34
CA VAL A 168 -15.82 -6.94 -10.91
C VAL A 168 -14.89 -6.81 -12.09
N VAL A 169 -13.79 -6.07 -11.94
CA VAL A 169 -12.70 -6.07 -12.91
C VAL A 169 -11.62 -7.04 -12.45
N PHE A 170 -11.31 -8.05 -13.27
CA PHE A 170 -10.30 -9.06 -12.94
C PHE A 170 -9.14 -8.99 -13.92
N VAL A 171 -7.95 -8.68 -13.41
CA VAL A 171 -6.70 -8.68 -14.16
C VAL A 171 -5.93 -9.96 -13.81
N ASP A 172 -5.79 -10.85 -14.79
CA ASP A 172 -5.13 -12.14 -14.64
C ASP A 172 -3.65 -12.05 -15.01
N GLY A 173 -2.79 -11.91 -13.99
CA GLY A 173 -1.33 -11.86 -14.15
C GLY A 173 -0.67 -13.24 -14.01
N GLY A 174 -1.30 -14.18 -13.31
CA GLY A 174 -0.76 -15.52 -13.08
C GLY A 174 -1.23 -16.59 -14.06
N ASN A 175 -2.21 -16.27 -14.92
CA ASN A 175 -3.00 -17.27 -15.63
C ASN A 175 -3.70 -18.25 -14.65
N VAL A 176 -4.27 -17.69 -13.58
CA VAL A 176 -4.85 -18.46 -12.45
C VAL A 176 -6.35 -18.27 -12.27
N PHE A 177 -6.98 -17.46 -13.12
CA PHE A 177 -8.43 -17.32 -13.11
C PHE A 177 -9.11 -18.62 -13.54
N ASP A 178 -9.99 -19.15 -12.69
CA ASP A 178 -10.75 -20.38 -12.96
C ASP A 178 -12.26 -20.12 -13.00
N VAL A 179 -12.79 -20.17 -14.22
CA VAL A 179 -14.21 -20.06 -14.51
C VAL A 179 -15.04 -21.11 -13.77
N TYR A 180 -14.55 -22.34 -13.61
CA TYR A 180 -15.31 -23.41 -12.98
C TYR A 180 -15.48 -23.16 -11.48
N THR A 181 -14.44 -22.70 -10.80
CA THR A 181 -14.49 -22.27 -9.40
C THR A 181 -15.47 -21.11 -9.21
N VAL A 182 -15.42 -20.10 -10.07
CA VAL A 182 -16.37 -18.97 -10.09
C VAL A 182 -17.81 -19.45 -10.27
N SER A 183 -18.07 -20.31 -11.25
CA SER A 183 -19.39 -20.91 -11.50
C SER A 183 -19.89 -21.74 -10.31
N ARG A 184 -19.01 -22.48 -9.65
CA ARG A 184 -19.33 -23.27 -8.46
C ARG A 184 -19.75 -22.38 -7.29
N HIS A 185 -19.04 -21.29 -7.04
CA HIS A 185 -19.41 -20.31 -6.01
C HIS A 185 -20.73 -19.59 -6.34
N ALA A 186 -20.95 -19.22 -7.60
CA ALA A 186 -22.22 -18.63 -8.03
C ALA A 186 -23.39 -19.58 -7.78
N PHE A 187 -23.22 -20.85 -8.16
CA PHE A 187 -24.22 -21.90 -7.91
C PHE A 187 -24.50 -22.11 -6.42
N SER A 188 -23.47 -22.19 -5.58
CA SER A 188 -23.65 -22.42 -4.14
C SER A 188 -24.36 -21.26 -3.43
N LEU A 189 -24.32 -20.07 -4.02
CA LEU A 189 -25.04 -18.88 -3.56
C LEU A 189 -26.40 -18.68 -4.26
N GLY A 190 -26.82 -19.61 -5.12
CA GLY A 190 -28.10 -19.55 -5.82
C GLY A 190 -28.17 -18.49 -6.93
N LEU A 191 -27.03 -18.03 -7.43
CA LEU A 191 -26.95 -17.09 -8.54
C LEU A 191 -26.99 -17.80 -9.89
N ASP A 192 -27.52 -17.11 -10.90
CA ASP A 192 -27.42 -17.52 -12.29
C ASP A 192 -25.98 -17.40 -12.77
N GLN A 193 -25.38 -18.52 -13.18
CA GLN A 193 -23.96 -18.58 -13.51
C GLN A 193 -23.60 -17.74 -14.74
N GLU A 194 -24.43 -17.77 -15.78
CA GLU A 194 -24.18 -17.05 -17.03
C GLU A 194 -24.25 -15.54 -16.81
N LYS A 195 -25.28 -15.06 -16.10
CA LYS A 195 -25.40 -13.65 -15.70
C LYS A 195 -24.25 -13.22 -14.80
N THR A 196 -23.87 -14.05 -13.84
CA THR A 196 -22.77 -13.74 -12.91
C THR A 196 -21.45 -13.57 -13.65
N LYS A 197 -21.18 -14.46 -14.61
CA LYS A 197 -19.94 -14.46 -15.38
C LYS A 197 -19.82 -13.22 -16.28
N LEU A 198 -20.93 -12.72 -16.83
CA LEU A 198 -20.98 -11.48 -17.60
C LEU A 198 -20.67 -10.22 -16.77
N ARG A 199 -20.79 -10.29 -15.45
CA ARG A 199 -20.47 -9.19 -14.52
C ARG A 199 -19.01 -9.20 -14.05
N ILE A 200 -18.21 -10.18 -14.49
CA ILE A 200 -16.79 -10.30 -14.20
C ILE A 200 -16.00 -10.00 -15.48
N HIS A 201 -15.42 -8.80 -15.52
CA HIS A 201 -14.69 -8.26 -16.66
C HIS A 201 -13.23 -8.71 -16.59
N LEU A 202 -12.91 -9.82 -17.27
CA LEU A 202 -11.59 -10.46 -17.25
C LEU A 202 -10.66 -9.89 -18.34
N SER A 203 -9.43 -9.55 -17.95
CA SER A 203 -8.32 -9.26 -18.87
C SER A 203 -7.07 -10.02 -18.44
N ARG A 204 -6.49 -10.81 -19.36
CA ARG A 204 -5.28 -11.61 -19.10
C ARG A 204 -4.04 -10.95 -19.69
N ALA A 205 -3.01 -10.80 -18.87
CA ALA A 205 -1.70 -10.34 -19.30
C ALA A 205 -0.79 -11.54 -19.60
N PHE A 206 0.07 -11.40 -20.61
CA PHE A 206 1.07 -12.41 -20.98
C PHE A 206 2.51 -11.94 -20.77
N THR A 207 2.70 -10.65 -20.45
CA THR A 207 4.02 -10.07 -20.14
C THR A 207 3.90 -9.05 -19.01
N HIS A 208 4.99 -8.80 -18.29
CA HIS A 208 5.00 -7.82 -17.21
C HIS A 208 4.75 -6.38 -17.69
N HIS A 209 5.13 -6.05 -18.93
CA HIS A 209 4.79 -4.77 -19.56
C HIS A 209 3.29 -4.67 -19.83
N GLN A 210 2.66 -5.74 -20.33
CA GLN A 210 1.22 -5.75 -20.56
C GLN A 210 0.43 -5.65 -19.25
N LEU A 211 0.85 -6.39 -18.22
CA LEU A 211 0.27 -6.27 -16.88
C LEU A 211 0.41 -4.85 -16.34
N SER A 212 1.57 -4.23 -16.55
CA SER A 212 1.79 -2.82 -16.19
C SER A 212 0.83 -1.88 -16.90
N GLY A 213 0.70 -1.99 -18.23
CA GLY A 213 -0.22 -1.16 -19.01
C GLY A 213 -1.67 -1.37 -18.59
N PHE A 214 -2.07 -2.60 -18.26
CA PHE A 214 -3.40 -2.85 -17.72
C PHE A 214 -3.63 -2.09 -16.41
N ILE A 215 -2.67 -2.13 -15.48
CA ILE A 215 -2.78 -1.45 -14.18
C ILE A 215 -2.76 0.07 -14.34
N THR A 216 -1.84 0.63 -15.11
CA THR A 216 -1.60 2.08 -15.11
C THR A 216 -2.44 2.85 -16.13
N GLU A 217 -2.88 2.20 -17.21
CA GLU A 217 -3.53 2.89 -18.33
C GLU A 217 -5.00 2.48 -18.50
N ARG A 218 -5.35 1.21 -18.23
CA ARG A 218 -6.68 0.66 -18.57
C ARG A 218 -7.58 0.42 -17.38
N LEU A 219 -7.03 0.08 -16.22
CA LEU A 219 -7.80 -0.38 -15.06
C LEU A 219 -8.79 0.69 -14.57
N ALA A 220 -8.35 1.94 -14.43
CA ALA A 220 -9.22 3.03 -13.99
C ALA A 220 -10.41 3.25 -14.95
N GLY A 221 -10.17 3.23 -16.27
CA GLY A 221 -11.23 3.35 -17.27
C GLY A 221 -12.22 2.19 -17.21
N ALA A 222 -11.73 0.95 -17.14
CA ALA A 222 -12.59 -0.24 -17.03
C ALA A 222 -13.44 -0.24 -15.75
N ILE A 223 -12.87 0.21 -14.63
CA ILE A 223 -13.60 0.38 -13.36
C ILE A 223 -14.75 1.37 -13.54
N ASP A 224 -14.47 2.53 -14.14
CA ASP A 224 -15.43 3.61 -14.31
C ASP A 224 -16.54 3.19 -15.32
N GLU A 225 -16.19 2.50 -16.41
CA GLU A 225 -17.13 1.99 -17.42
C GLU A 225 -18.11 0.95 -16.87
N CYS A 226 -17.64 0.04 -16.02
CA CYS A 226 -18.45 -1.05 -15.47
C CYS A 226 -19.05 -0.72 -14.09
N ALA A 227 -18.80 0.47 -13.56
CA ALA A 227 -19.17 0.86 -12.19
C ALA A 227 -18.74 -0.19 -11.13
N ALA A 228 -17.56 -0.77 -11.33
CA ALA A 228 -17.04 -1.81 -10.47
C ALA A 228 -16.61 -1.24 -9.11
N ARG A 229 -16.87 -1.99 -8.03
CA ARG A 229 -16.46 -1.64 -6.65
C ARG A 229 -15.41 -2.60 -6.08
N LEU A 230 -15.10 -3.64 -6.84
CA LEU A 230 -14.02 -4.59 -6.58
C LEU A 230 -13.17 -4.74 -7.85
N ALA A 231 -11.86 -4.64 -7.68
CA ALA A 231 -10.90 -5.10 -8.69
C ALA A 231 -9.96 -6.15 -8.09
N ILE A 232 -9.59 -7.15 -8.89
CA ILE A 232 -8.61 -8.17 -8.50
C ILE A 232 -7.46 -8.17 -9.49
N VAL A 233 -6.23 -8.20 -8.99
CA VAL A 233 -5.03 -8.47 -9.78
C VAL A 233 -4.39 -9.75 -9.26
N SER A 234 -4.48 -10.82 -10.04
CA SER A 234 -4.07 -12.16 -9.57
C SER A 234 -2.61 -12.48 -9.89
N ASP A 235 -1.97 -13.16 -8.93
CA ASP A 235 -0.58 -13.58 -8.89
C ASP A 235 0.39 -12.54 -9.46
N ILE A 236 0.32 -11.34 -8.90
CA ILE A 236 0.90 -10.13 -9.51
C ILE A 236 2.41 -10.22 -9.75
N THR A 237 3.14 -11.07 -9.01
CA THR A 237 4.59 -11.19 -9.12
C THR A 237 5.02 -12.13 -10.25
N ALA A 238 4.13 -12.98 -10.76
CA ALA A 238 4.46 -14.06 -11.69
C ALA A 238 5.18 -13.54 -12.93
N LEU A 239 4.57 -12.60 -13.66
CA LEU A 239 5.14 -12.06 -14.90
C LEU A 239 6.40 -11.21 -14.69
N TYR A 240 6.52 -10.51 -13.54
CA TYR A 240 7.73 -9.73 -13.24
C TYR A 240 8.92 -10.60 -12.83
N CYS A 241 8.65 -11.81 -12.35
CA CYS A 241 9.65 -12.80 -11.97
C CYS A 241 9.85 -13.88 -13.04
N ASP A 242 9.25 -13.70 -14.22
CA ASP A 242 9.39 -14.65 -15.32
C ASP A 242 10.89 -14.80 -15.71
N PRO A 243 11.40 -16.04 -15.87
CA PRO A 243 12.80 -16.29 -16.22
C PRO A 243 13.29 -15.58 -17.47
N ASP A 244 12.40 -15.29 -18.43
CA ASP A 244 12.74 -14.63 -19.69
C ASP A 244 12.95 -13.11 -19.54
N VAL A 245 12.65 -12.55 -18.36
CA VAL A 245 12.87 -11.13 -18.04
C VAL A 245 14.35 -10.89 -17.70
N LYS A 246 15.07 -10.26 -18.63
CA LYS A 246 16.50 -9.95 -18.48
C LYS A 246 16.72 -8.72 -17.59
N GLU A 247 15.91 -7.68 -17.76
CA GLU A 247 16.00 -6.39 -17.09
C GLU A 247 15.33 -6.41 -15.70
N LYS A 248 15.84 -7.24 -14.78
CA LYS A 248 15.25 -7.48 -13.45
C LYS A 248 15.08 -6.23 -12.57
N ARG A 249 15.84 -5.16 -12.85
CA ARG A 249 15.72 -3.87 -12.16
C ARG A 249 14.52 -3.09 -12.68
N GLU A 250 14.38 -2.97 -14.00
CA GLU A 250 13.23 -2.31 -14.62
C GLU A 250 11.92 -3.01 -14.23
N ALA A 251 11.89 -4.34 -14.30
CA ALA A 251 10.72 -5.11 -13.88
C ALA A 251 10.34 -4.83 -12.41
N PHE A 252 11.32 -4.69 -11.53
CA PHE A 252 11.09 -4.33 -10.13
C PHE A 252 10.61 -2.90 -9.95
N ASP A 253 11.15 -1.95 -10.72
CA ASP A 253 10.76 -0.54 -10.67
C ASP A 253 9.33 -0.36 -11.18
N LEU A 254 8.96 -1.04 -12.27
CA LEU A 254 7.59 -1.12 -12.81
C LEU A 254 6.65 -1.74 -11.80
N PHE A 255 7.00 -2.90 -11.24
CA PHE A 255 6.21 -3.55 -10.19
C PHE A 255 5.93 -2.59 -9.02
N SER A 256 6.98 -1.94 -8.49
CA SER A 256 6.87 -1.03 -7.35
C SER A 256 6.03 0.22 -7.67
N LYS A 257 6.08 0.71 -8.92
CA LYS A 257 5.18 1.77 -9.40
C LYS A 257 3.73 1.28 -9.46
N ASN A 258 3.50 0.06 -9.93
CA ASN A 258 2.17 -0.48 -10.13
C ASN A 258 1.45 -0.76 -8.81
N ILE A 259 2.13 -1.33 -7.81
CA ILE A 259 1.53 -1.53 -6.48
C ILE A 259 1.10 -0.19 -5.86
N ARG A 260 1.92 0.87 -6.00
CA ARG A 260 1.56 2.22 -5.55
C ARG A 260 0.36 2.78 -6.31
N SER A 261 0.35 2.62 -7.63
CA SER A 261 -0.78 3.03 -8.48
C SER A 261 -2.08 2.35 -8.05
N LEU A 262 -2.04 1.06 -7.70
CA LEU A 262 -3.21 0.32 -7.21
C LEU A 262 -3.68 0.85 -5.85
N ALA A 263 -2.77 1.14 -4.91
CA ALA A 263 -3.14 1.73 -3.63
C ALA A 263 -3.84 3.09 -3.80
N THR A 264 -3.23 3.98 -4.60
CA THR A 264 -3.81 5.30 -4.91
C THR A 264 -5.17 5.17 -5.61
N LEU A 265 -5.31 4.23 -6.54
CA LEU A 265 -6.57 4.01 -7.25
C LEU A 265 -7.68 3.53 -6.31
N ALA A 266 -7.37 2.60 -5.40
CA ALA A 266 -8.33 2.10 -4.41
C ALA A 266 -8.88 3.25 -3.54
N GLU A 267 -7.99 4.10 -3.03
CA GLU A 267 -8.33 5.28 -2.23
C GLU A 267 -9.16 6.29 -3.03
N GLN A 268 -8.70 6.67 -4.22
CA GLN A 268 -9.34 7.70 -5.05
C GLN A 268 -10.74 7.32 -5.50
N ARG A 269 -10.96 6.05 -5.83
CA ARG A 269 -12.27 5.53 -6.25
C ARG A 269 -13.10 4.98 -5.10
N ASN A 270 -12.58 5.05 -3.87
CA ASN A 270 -13.21 4.48 -2.68
C ASN A 270 -13.72 3.06 -2.95
N MET A 271 -12.84 2.20 -3.43
CA MET A 271 -13.12 0.82 -3.82
C MET A 271 -12.19 -0.18 -3.13
N ILE A 272 -12.46 -1.48 -3.28
CA ILE A 272 -11.56 -2.53 -2.80
C ILE A 272 -10.73 -3.02 -3.99
N ILE A 273 -9.41 -3.01 -3.84
CA ILE A 273 -8.50 -3.66 -4.79
C ILE A 273 -7.78 -4.80 -4.07
N VAL A 274 -7.93 -6.01 -4.58
CA VAL A 274 -7.28 -7.21 -4.05
C VAL A 274 -6.16 -7.62 -4.98
N VAL A 275 -4.98 -7.85 -4.42
CA VAL A 275 -3.82 -8.37 -5.12
C VAL A 275 -3.44 -9.71 -4.52
N THR A 276 -3.33 -10.75 -5.34
CA THR A 276 -2.84 -12.05 -4.89
C THR A 276 -1.39 -12.28 -5.27
N ASN A 277 -0.65 -13.00 -4.44
CA ASN A 277 0.71 -13.45 -4.69
C ASN A 277 0.82 -14.89 -4.20
N LEU A 278 0.67 -15.86 -5.11
CA LEU A 278 0.48 -17.26 -4.75
C LEU A 278 1.75 -17.88 -4.17
N GLN A 279 2.91 -17.40 -4.62
CA GLN A 279 4.21 -17.92 -4.22
C GLN A 279 5.20 -16.76 -4.01
N SER A 280 5.99 -16.82 -2.94
CA SER A 280 7.11 -15.90 -2.75
C SER A 280 8.20 -16.24 -3.76
N ARG A 281 8.35 -15.37 -4.77
CA ARG A 281 9.36 -15.50 -5.82
C ARG A 281 10.57 -14.60 -5.58
N ARG A 282 10.34 -13.45 -4.95
CA ARG A 282 11.37 -12.44 -4.66
C ARG A 282 10.99 -11.64 -3.42
N GLN A 283 11.78 -11.78 -2.36
CA GLN A 283 11.59 -11.08 -1.08
C GLN A 283 11.40 -9.56 -1.25
N ALA A 284 12.15 -8.93 -2.15
CA ALA A 284 12.03 -7.49 -2.39
C ALA A 284 10.62 -7.08 -2.88
N MET A 285 9.92 -7.94 -3.63
CA MET A 285 8.55 -7.69 -4.09
C MET A 285 7.54 -7.95 -2.98
N ASP A 286 7.74 -9.01 -2.19
CA ASP A 286 6.92 -9.30 -1.01
C ASP A 286 6.96 -8.15 0.00
N ASP A 287 8.15 -7.57 0.20
CA ASP A 287 8.37 -6.38 1.01
C ASP A 287 7.59 -5.17 0.49
N VAL A 288 7.55 -4.96 -0.83
CA VAL A 288 6.80 -3.86 -1.44
C VAL A 288 5.29 -4.06 -1.25
N LEU A 289 4.79 -5.28 -1.43
CA LEU A 289 3.39 -5.63 -1.16
C LEU A 289 3.03 -5.35 0.30
N ALA A 290 3.80 -5.89 1.24
CA ALA A 290 3.57 -5.71 2.67
C ALA A 290 3.62 -4.24 3.12
N ARG A 291 4.52 -3.43 2.53
CA ARG A 291 4.69 -2.01 2.88
C ARG A 291 3.64 -1.10 2.25
N THR A 292 3.10 -1.45 1.09
CA THR A 292 2.16 -0.60 0.35
C THR A 292 0.70 -0.95 0.65
N ALA A 293 0.41 -2.21 0.97
CA ALA A 293 -0.95 -2.64 1.26
C ALA A 293 -1.51 -2.01 2.54
N HIS A 294 -2.82 -1.74 2.51
CA HIS A 294 -3.59 -1.35 3.69
C HIS A 294 -3.79 -2.58 4.59
N VAL A 295 -4.19 -3.69 3.96
CA VAL A 295 -4.39 -4.99 4.60
C VAL A 295 -3.47 -6.01 3.95
N SER A 296 -2.77 -6.81 4.76
CA SER A 296 -1.95 -7.91 4.27
C SER A 296 -2.22 -9.17 5.06
N ALA A 297 -2.49 -10.25 4.33
CA ALA A 297 -2.73 -11.55 4.92
C ALA A 297 -1.99 -12.65 4.16
N ILE A 298 -1.64 -13.71 4.88
CA ILE A 298 -0.97 -14.89 4.37
C ILE A 298 -1.91 -16.08 4.61
N LEU A 299 -2.21 -16.83 3.56
CA LEU A 299 -2.98 -18.07 3.61
C LEU A 299 -2.02 -19.24 3.41
N GLN A 300 -1.89 -20.07 4.45
CA GLN A 300 -1.07 -21.28 4.41
C GLN A 300 -1.97 -22.51 4.48
N ASP A 301 -1.92 -23.34 3.44
CA ASP A 301 -2.59 -24.63 3.44
C ASP A 301 -1.69 -25.66 4.15
N ASN A 302 -2.17 -26.19 5.28
CA ASN A 302 -1.50 -27.22 6.06
C ASN A 302 -2.06 -28.63 5.75
N GLY A 303 -2.79 -28.79 4.65
CA GLY A 303 -3.40 -30.03 4.18
C GLY A 303 -4.65 -30.47 4.94
N THR A 304 -4.78 -30.13 6.21
CA THR A 304 -5.97 -30.42 7.05
C THR A 304 -6.82 -29.17 7.34
N HIS A 305 -6.22 -28.00 7.19
CA HIS A 305 -6.81 -26.69 7.44
C HIS A 305 -5.98 -25.63 6.72
N THR A 306 -6.61 -24.50 6.39
CA THR A 306 -5.91 -23.30 5.91
C THR A 306 -5.84 -22.30 7.05
N GLN A 307 -4.62 -21.87 7.35
CA GLN A 307 -4.35 -20.84 8.34
C GLN A 307 -4.26 -19.49 7.63
N LEU A 308 -5.15 -18.56 7.99
CA LEU A 308 -5.05 -17.16 7.62
C LEU A 308 -4.28 -16.42 8.72
N THR A 309 -3.18 -15.77 8.37
CA THR A 309 -2.45 -14.87 9.26
C THR A 309 -2.49 -13.46 8.71
N VAL A 310 -3.13 -12.52 9.42
CA VAL A 310 -3.11 -11.10 9.08
C VAL A 310 -1.85 -10.49 9.67
N THR A 311 -0.94 -10.08 8.79
CA THR A 311 0.34 -9.48 9.14
C THR A 311 0.27 -7.96 9.24
N ARG A 312 -0.73 -7.36 8.57
CA ARG A 312 -0.97 -5.92 8.62
C ARG A 312 -2.46 -5.61 8.46
N HIS A 313 -2.95 -4.72 9.31
CA HIS A 313 -4.29 -4.17 9.20
C HIS A 313 -4.32 -2.76 9.83
N PRO A 314 -5.09 -1.78 9.32
CA PRO A 314 -5.15 -0.44 9.91
C PRO A 314 -5.67 -0.44 11.36
N PHE A 315 -6.42 -1.46 11.74
CA PHE A 315 -7.01 -1.61 13.08
C PHE A 315 -6.26 -2.61 14.00
N ILE A 316 -5.21 -3.28 13.50
CA ILE A 316 -4.38 -4.18 14.32
C ILE A 316 -3.09 -3.42 14.69
N PRO A 317 -2.72 -3.34 15.99
CA PRO A 317 -1.48 -2.70 16.40
C PRO A 317 -0.25 -3.32 15.71
N THR A 318 0.63 -2.48 15.19
CA THR A 318 1.87 -2.91 14.52
C THR A 318 2.66 -3.90 15.40
N GLY A 319 2.94 -5.10 14.88
CA GLY A 319 3.68 -6.16 15.59
C GLY A 319 2.80 -7.23 16.24
N LYS A 320 1.47 -7.14 16.16
CA LYS A 320 0.55 -8.24 16.50
C LYS A 320 0.01 -8.88 15.23
N THR A 321 0.11 -10.21 15.15
CA THR A 321 -0.51 -11.04 14.11
C THR A 321 -1.82 -11.61 14.62
N GLU A 322 -2.86 -11.55 13.80
CA GLU A 322 -4.11 -12.26 14.05
C GLU A 322 -4.16 -13.52 13.18
N ILE A 323 -4.58 -14.62 13.79
CA ILE A 323 -4.57 -15.94 13.18
C ILE A 323 -5.98 -16.49 13.21
N ALA A 324 -6.43 -16.93 12.04
CA ALA A 324 -7.64 -17.72 11.86
C ALA A 324 -7.28 -19.09 11.29
N THR A 325 -7.92 -20.13 11.82
CA THR A 325 -7.80 -21.48 11.30
C THR A 325 -9.12 -21.87 10.68
N LEU A 326 -9.13 -22.09 9.37
CA LEU A 326 -10.27 -22.58 8.62
C LEU A 326 -10.11 -24.08 8.40
N ASP A 327 -11.09 -24.87 8.84
CA ASP A 327 -11.10 -26.30 8.58
C ASP A 327 -11.31 -26.61 7.08
N ASN A 328 -10.84 -27.78 6.64
CA ASN A 328 -11.00 -28.21 5.25
C ASN A 328 -12.45 -28.35 4.82
N GLN A 329 -13.40 -28.56 5.73
CA GLN A 329 -14.82 -28.68 5.38
C GLN A 329 -15.40 -27.31 4.99
N THR A 330 -15.06 -26.26 5.73
CA THR A 330 -15.39 -24.88 5.39
C THR A 330 -14.67 -24.47 4.11
N LEU A 331 -13.40 -24.81 3.94
CA LEU A 331 -12.67 -24.48 2.71
C LEU A 331 -13.27 -25.18 1.50
N THR A 332 -13.48 -26.50 1.51
CA THR A 332 -14.09 -27.23 0.38
C THR A 332 -15.47 -26.70 0.00
N ARG A 333 -16.21 -26.13 0.97
CA ARG A 333 -17.51 -25.52 0.74
C ARG A 333 -17.41 -24.13 0.08
N TYR A 334 -16.31 -23.41 0.29
CA TYR A 334 -16.19 -21.99 -0.04
C TYR A 334 -15.04 -21.61 -0.99
N LEU A 335 -14.00 -22.43 -1.15
CA LEU A 335 -12.81 -22.26 -2.00
C LEU A 335 -12.68 -23.50 -2.90
#